data_AF-A0AAD7EAJ4-F1
#
_entry.id   AF-A0AAD7EAJ4-F1
#
_cell.length_a   1.000
_cell.length_b   1.000
_cell.length_c   1.000
_cell.angle_alpha   90.00
_cell.angle_beta   90.00
_cell.angle_gamma   90.00
#
_symmetry.space_group_name_H-M   'P 1'
#
loop_
_entity.id
_entity.type
_entity.pdbx_description
1 polymer ?
#
loop_
_entity_poly.entity_id
_entity_poly.type
_entity_poly.pdbx_seq_one_letter_code
_entity_poly.pdbx_strand_id
1 'polypeptide(L)'
;MTPALGGLPALCVLHFKRAELSSTNHLKLSSHIVTDSRENKRKALHDFDSSSDSDLDLATNKRLRSASVEPPPQPLTLDASSSSNEPPAPPVNPAPKTIPKSLHFAKNAMANDTGSNTNRYQAIQGVTQLTNGQQHTTPPEGGFPAIHLLESPLRNTTDHNRNAWAAITGPKGWVRTFRPKYDPNPRDVVQKLKYVIPRIVDASNVIISPPTARENLTERSPAPWHFLISSLPKASLKKLTDEGFWSTPTITFIVIPYDTPLPKYIMTLQNFTIFDHEEGIKFIRATVLTKLKAISGAIDALAVNAGIDATTAEACLDTIVVKPLDIALAGGKTDTVWNIYFTVPPTLSLSHYRMWTQAARGIKYETDNFGTGVARKGEAQFRCGGCGSYDHPVGLCWAPRLVGWFGEQPKSTTSDDATLFDADEKTERNAGPSGSKHGPKKGKSGDGRITKKGGKAQRRR
;
A
#
# COMPACT_ATOMS: atom_id res chain seq x y z
N MET A 1 37.68 -43.76 36.10
CA MET A 1 37.53 -42.29 36.06
C MET A 1 37.17 -41.90 34.64
N THR A 2 35.88 -41.73 34.39
CA THR A 2 35.25 -41.46 33.09
C THR A 2 34.65 -40.06 33.14
N PRO A 3 34.89 -39.16 32.17
CA PRO A 3 34.23 -37.87 32.16
C PRO A 3 32.86 -37.97 31.46
N ALA A 4 31.89 -37.31 32.07
CA ALA A 4 30.50 -37.21 31.63
C ALA A 4 30.37 -36.36 30.35
N LEU A 5 29.62 -36.87 29.38
CA LEU A 5 29.12 -36.12 28.23
C LEU A 5 27.83 -35.40 28.63
N GLY A 6 27.86 -34.08 28.58
CA GLY A 6 26.70 -33.20 28.79
C GLY A 6 25.71 -33.28 27.63
N GLY A 7 24.44 -33.44 27.98
CA GLY A 7 23.31 -33.49 27.05
C GLY A 7 22.99 -32.13 26.42
N LEU A 8 22.75 -32.16 25.11
CA LEU A 8 22.11 -31.07 24.36
C LEU A 8 20.58 -31.19 24.49
N PRO A 9 19.83 -30.07 24.59
CA PRO A 9 18.38 -30.12 24.68
C PRO A 9 17.73 -30.44 23.33
N ALA A 10 16.69 -31.27 23.40
CA ALA A 10 15.92 -31.77 22.28
C ALA A 10 15.23 -30.65 21.47
N LEU A 11 15.45 -30.64 20.16
CA LEU A 11 14.63 -29.94 19.18
C LEU A 11 13.25 -30.61 19.14
N CYS A 12 12.23 -29.88 19.60
CA CYS A 12 10.83 -30.30 19.51
C CYS A 12 10.36 -30.21 18.06
N VAL A 13 10.40 -31.33 17.34
CA VAL A 13 9.82 -31.46 15.99
C VAL A 13 8.31 -31.68 16.16
N LEU A 14 7.53 -30.61 16.06
CA LEU A 14 6.06 -30.71 15.98
C LEU A 14 5.66 -31.16 14.57
N HIS A 15 5.33 -32.44 14.44
CA HIS A 15 4.63 -32.99 13.29
C HIS A 15 3.19 -32.45 13.26
N PHE A 16 2.90 -31.51 12.36
CA PHE A 16 1.53 -31.15 12.02
C PHE A 16 0.93 -32.20 11.09
N LYS A 17 0.02 -33.02 11.62
CA LYS A 17 -0.93 -33.81 10.82
C LYS A 17 -1.90 -32.84 10.13
N ARG A 18 -1.93 -32.89 8.80
CA ARG A 18 -2.87 -32.18 7.95
C ARG A 18 -4.27 -32.77 8.19
N ALA A 19 -5.14 -32.04 8.87
CA ALA A 19 -6.55 -32.40 8.98
C ALA A 19 -7.30 -31.81 7.78
N GLU A 20 -7.91 -32.68 6.98
CA GLU A 20 -8.90 -32.29 5.97
C GLU A 20 -10.16 -31.82 6.70
N LEU A 21 -10.51 -30.54 6.55
CA LEU A 21 -11.79 -30.01 7.01
C LEU A 21 -12.71 -29.83 5.81
N SER A 22 -13.71 -30.71 5.77
CA SER A 22 -14.89 -30.63 4.93
C SER A 22 -15.73 -29.40 5.29
N SER A 23 -16.23 -28.77 4.24
CA SER A 23 -17.18 -27.67 4.22
C SER A 23 -18.44 -27.95 5.03
N THR A 24 -18.83 -27.03 5.91
CA THR A 24 -20.13 -26.32 5.92
C THR A 24 -20.36 -25.71 7.31
N ASN A 25 -20.48 -24.37 7.38
CA ASN A 25 -21.42 -23.69 8.29
C ASN A 25 -21.44 -22.19 7.97
N HIS A 26 -22.57 -21.74 7.43
CA HIS A 26 -22.90 -20.34 7.18
C HIS A 26 -23.23 -19.66 8.51
N LEU A 27 -22.37 -18.76 8.98
CA LEU A 27 -22.74 -17.75 9.98
C LEU A 27 -23.18 -16.47 9.25
N LYS A 28 -24.48 -16.15 9.33
CA LYS A 28 -25.05 -14.86 8.92
C LYS A 28 -24.59 -13.79 9.92
N LEU A 29 -23.66 -12.94 9.53
CA LEU A 29 -23.43 -11.65 10.19
C LEU A 29 -24.34 -10.59 9.55
N SER A 30 -25.25 -10.05 10.36
CA SER A 30 -26.11 -8.91 10.04
C SER A 30 -25.27 -7.64 9.92
N SER A 31 -25.26 -7.03 8.72
CA SER A 31 -24.66 -5.73 8.46
C SER A 31 -25.73 -4.64 8.50
N HIS A 32 -25.79 -3.88 9.59
CA HIS A 32 -26.41 -2.54 9.57
C HIS A 32 -25.41 -1.57 8.93
N ILE A 33 -25.58 -1.29 7.64
CA ILE A 33 -24.92 -0.18 6.95
C ILE A 33 -25.95 0.94 6.85
N VAL A 34 -25.68 2.05 7.55
CA VAL A 34 -26.35 3.34 7.36
C VAL A 34 -25.81 3.94 6.08
N THR A 35 -26.62 4.01 5.03
CA THR A 35 -26.33 4.77 3.81
C THR A 35 -26.98 6.14 3.90
N ASP A 36 -26.19 7.19 4.10
CA ASP A 36 -26.61 8.55 3.78
C ASP A 36 -26.35 8.83 2.30
N SER A 37 -27.46 8.96 1.57
CA SER A 37 -27.53 9.23 0.14
C SER A 37 -27.44 10.73 -0.11
N ARG A 38 -26.51 11.16 -0.96
CA ARG A 38 -26.61 12.43 -1.68
C ARG A 38 -26.76 12.18 -3.17
N GLU A 39 -27.91 12.65 -3.62
CA GLU A 39 -28.52 12.62 -4.93
C GLU A 39 -27.66 13.27 -6.02
N ASN A 40 -27.53 12.61 -7.18
CA ASN A 40 -27.43 13.33 -8.44
C ASN A 40 -28.02 12.53 -9.61
N LYS A 41 -29.11 13.10 -10.15
CA LYS A 41 -29.90 12.64 -11.28
C LYS A 41 -29.11 12.71 -12.59
N ARG A 42 -29.11 11.64 -13.39
CA ARG A 42 -29.18 11.74 -14.86
C ARG A 42 -29.90 10.53 -15.44
N LYS A 43 -30.96 10.82 -16.20
CA LYS A 43 -31.81 9.91 -16.95
C LYS A 43 -31.06 9.34 -18.16
N ALA A 44 -31.24 8.06 -18.44
CA ALA A 44 -31.30 7.54 -19.82
C ALA A 44 -32.19 6.29 -19.82
N LEU A 45 -33.20 6.32 -20.68
CA LEU A 45 -34.16 5.27 -20.99
C LEU A 45 -33.50 4.20 -21.88
N HIS A 46 -33.78 2.92 -21.61
CA HIS A 46 -34.33 1.99 -22.61
C HIS A 46 -34.73 0.66 -21.95
N ASP A 47 -36.03 0.38 -22.06
CA ASP A 47 -36.76 -0.89 -22.18
C ASP A 47 -36.01 -2.21 -21.93
N PHE A 48 -36.54 -3.01 -20.99
CA PHE A 48 -36.95 -4.38 -21.29
C PHE A 48 -38.05 -4.83 -20.32
N ASP A 49 -39.16 -5.23 -20.92
CA ASP A 49 -40.41 -5.70 -20.33
C ASP A 49 -40.33 -7.22 -20.10
N SER A 50 -40.72 -7.72 -18.91
CA SER A 50 -41.42 -9.00 -18.72
C SER A 50 -41.71 -9.29 -17.25
N SER A 51 -43.00 -9.19 -16.95
CA SER A 51 -43.81 -9.81 -15.89
C SER A 51 -43.26 -11.03 -15.12
N SER A 52 -43.48 -11.08 -13.81
CA SER A 52 -44.55 -11.91 -13.22
C SER A 52 -44.64 -11.78 -11.69
N ASP A 53 -45.84 -11.40 -11.26
CA ASP A 53 -46.60 -11.86 -10.09
C ASP A 53 -45.87 -12.44 -8.87
N SER A 54 -46.07 -11.81 -7.71
CA SER A 54 -46.98 -12.37 -6.69
C SER A 54 -47.14 -11.43 -5.51
N ASP A 55 -48.38 -10.97 -5.37
CA ASP A 55 -48.95 -10.37 -4.16
C ASP A 55 -48.85 -11.32 -2.96
N LEU A 56 -48.54 -10.76 -1.79
CA LEU A 56 -49.01 -11.29 -0.51
C LEU A 56 -49.05 -10.17 0.54
N ASP A 57 -50.23 -9.58 0.65
CA ASP A 57 -50.74 -8.88 1.81
C ASP A 57 -50.67 -9.77 3.07
N LEU A 58 -50.16 -9.23 4.19
CA LEU A 58 -50.79 -9.46 5.50
C LEU A 58 -50.38 -8.44 6.57
N ALA A 59 -51.34 -7.57 6.86
CA ALA A 59 -51.81 -7.12 8.19
C ALA A 59 -50.81 -6.80 9.33
N THR A 60 -50.79 -5.51 9.66
CA THR A 60 -51.21 -4.95 10.97
C THR A 60 -50.62 -5.57 12.25
N ASN A 61 -49.76 -4.81 12.94
CA ASN A 61 -49.85 -4.75 14.40
C ASN A 61 -49.58 -3.34 14.94
N LYS A 62 -50.66 -2.79 15.50
CA LYS A 62 -50.78 -1.49 16.15
C LYS A 62 -50.83 -1.79 17.64
N ARG A 63 -49.83 -1.42 18.44
CA ARG A 63 -50.05 -1.23 19.88
C ARG A 63 -49.03 -0.28 20.53
N LEU A 64 -49.64 0.78 21.05
CA LEU A 64 -49.16 1.79 21.98
C LEU A 64 -48.44 1.18 23.19
N ARG A 65 -47.40 1.87 23.67
CA ARG A 65 -47.28 2.21 25.10
C ARG A 65 -46.27 3.34 25.32
N SER A 66 -46.83 4.45 25.76
CA SER A 66 -46.19 5.64 26.32
C SER A 66 -45.69 5.35 27.74
N ALA A 67 -44.48 5.78 28.08
CA ALA A 67 -44.02 6.02 29.45
C ALA A 67 -43.02 7.19 29.37
N SER A 68 -43.48 8.40 29.70
CA SER A 68 -43.23 9.09 30.98
C SER A 68 -41.75 9.37 31.21
N VAL A 69 -41.35 10.57 30.78
CA VAL A 69 -40.02 11.16 31.00
C VAL A 69 -40.05 11.87 32.34
N GLU A 70 -39.15 11.47 33.24
CA GLU A 70 -38.86 12.13 34.51
C GLU A 70 -37.73 13.17 34.29
N PRO A 71 -37.80 14.38 34.87
CA PRO A 71 -36.79 15.41 34.65
C PRO A 71 -35.51 15.18 35.48
N PRO A 72 -34.35 15.66 35.01
CA PRO A 72 -33.07 15.47 35.69
C PRO A 72 -32.91 16.39 36.92
N PRO A 73 -32.17 15.96 37.96
CA PRO A 73 -31.85 16.80 39.11
C PRO A 73 -30.81 17.88 38.78
N GLN A 74 -31.01 19.07 39.35
CA GLN A 74 -30.10 20.21 39.25
C GLN A 74 -28.78 19.98 40.03
N PRO A 75 -27.64 20.54 39.58
CA PRO A 75 -26.36 20.40 40.26
C PRO A 75 -26.22 21.34 41.46
N LEU A 76 -25.63 20.80 42.53
CA LEU A 76 -25.18 21.52 43.72
C LEU A 76 -24.01 22.46 43.39
N THR A 77 -24.16 23.72 43.77
CA THR A 77 -23.12 24.74 43.81
C THR A 77 -22.11 24.43 44.92
N LEU A 78 -20.83 24.29 44.55
CA LEU A 78 -19.69 24.24 45.48
C LEU A 78 -19.01 25.61 45.49
N ASP A 79 -18.94 26.21 46.68
CA ASP A 79 -18.15 27.40 46.99
C ASP A 79 -16.65 27.10 46.85
N ALA A 80 -15.97 27.85 45.98
CA ALA A 80 -14.52 27.84 45.87
C ALA A 80 -13.96 29.10 46.53
N SER A 81 -13.34 28.90 47.70
CA SER A 81 -12.61 29.91 48.45
C SER A 81 -11.34 30.31 47.70
N SER A 82 -11.20 31.63 47.51
CA SER A 82 -10.02 32.33 47.03
C SER A 82 -8.79 32.07 47.92
N SER A 83 -7.69 31.62 47.30
CA SER A 83 -6.34 31.68 47.88
C SER A 83 -5.34 31.98 46.76
N SER A 84 -5.05 33.26 46.59
CA SER A 84 -3.95 33.79 45.77
C SER A 84 -2.61 33.42 46.40
N ASN A 85 -1.84 32.54 45.75
CA ASN A 85 -0.41 32.42 45.95
C ASN A 85 0.30 32.68 44.63
N GLU A 86 1.12 33.73 44.70
CA GLU A 86 1.96 34.30 43.65
C GLU A 86 3.11 33.33 43.28
N PRO A 87 3.34 33.02 41.99
CA PRO A 87 4.44 32.15 41.60
C PRO A 87 5.77 32.93 41.54
N PRO A 88 6.89 32.33 42.02
CA PRO A 88 8.21 32.95 41.93
C PRO A 88 8.74 32.94 40.49
N ALA A 89 9.51 33.97 40.17
CA ALA A 89 10.09 34.24 38.86
C ALA A 89 10.92 33.06 38.29
N PRO A 90 10.89 32.85 36.96
CA PRO A 90 11.67 31.78 36.33
C PRO A 90 13.18 32.10 36.28
N PRO A 91 14.05 31.09 36.41
CA PRO A 91 15.48 31.25 36.27
C PRO A 91 15.89 31.56 34.81
N VAL A 92 16.81 32.50 34.67
CA VAL A 92 17.45 32.90 33.42
C VAL A 92 18.23 31.73 32.83
N ASN A 93 17.80 31.25 31.66
CA ASN A 93 18.53 30.25 30.89
C ASN A 93 19.63 30.92 30.05
N PRO A 94 20.89 30.42 30.09
CA PRO A 94 21.95 30.93 29.22
C PRO A 94 21.74 30.49 27.76
N ALA A 95 22.21 31.34 26.85
CA ALA A 95 22.03 31.24 25.40
C ALA A 95 22.45 29.87 24.80
N PRO A 96 21.78 29.38 23.75
CA PRO A 96 22.17 28.14 23.08
C PRO A 96 23.49 28.32 22.34
N LYS A 97 24.49 27.49 22.68
CA LYS A 97 25.70 27.32 21.87
C LYS A 97 25.31 26.71 20.54
N THR A 98 25.65 27.40 19.46
CA THR A 98 25.59 26.92 18.08
C THR A 98 26.44 25.66 17.91
N ILE A 99 25.80 24.56 17.50
CA ILE A 99 26.47 23.33 17.08
C ILE A 99 26.71 23.43 15.57
N PRO A 100 27.96 23.34 15.07
CA PRO A 100 28.23 23.37 13.65
C PRO A 100 27.79 22.05 12.99
N LYS A 101 26.93 22.14 11.97
CA LYS A 101 26.70 21.07 11.00
C LYS A 101 27.93 20.96 10.10
N SER A 102 28.73 19.91 10.25
CA SER A 102 29.61 19.43 9.16
C SER A 102 29.86 17.93 9.27
N LEU A 103 29.17 17.15 8.44
CA LEU A 103 29.57 15.80 8.06
C LEU A 103 30.75 15.96 7.07
N HIS A 104 31.97 15.99 7.59
CA HIS A 104 33.17 15.86 6.76
C HIS A 104 33.39 14.38 6.43
N PHE A 105 33.25 14.03 5.16
CA PHE A 105 33.73 12.77 4.61
C PHE A 105 35.26 12.70 4.75
N ALA A 106 35.74 11.56 5.27
CA ALA A 106 37.15 11.26 5.43
C ALA A 106 37.88 11.26 4.07
N LYS A 107 38.95 12.05 3.97
CA LYS A 107 39.92 11.97 2.88
C LYS A 107 40.79 10.72 3.09
N ASN A 108 40.71 9.78 2.17
CA ASN A 108 41.61 8.63 2.12
C ASN A 108 43.03 9.09 1.74
N ALA A 109 44.00 8.69 2.57
CA ALA A 109 45.42 8.79 2.28
C ALA A 109 45.82 7.69 1.28
N MET A 110 46.48 8.08 0.19
CA MET A 110 47.04 7.17 -0.79
C MET A 110 48.38 6.62 -0.30
N ALA A 111 48.47 5.32 -0.09
CA ALA A 111 49.74 4.60 -0.05
C ALA A 111 49.96 3.96 -1.43
N ASN A 112 51.07 4.34 -2.07
CA ASN A 112 51.58 3.70 -3.27
C ASN A 112 52.10 2.31 -2.90
N ASP A 113 51.53 1.28 -3.50
CA ASP A 113 52.17 -0.03 -3.56
C ASP A 113 52.21 -0.52 -5.00
N THR A 114 53.39 -1.02 -5.35
CA THR A 114 53.88 -1.30 -6.69
C THR A 114 53.97 -2.81 -6.86
N GLY A 115 53.24 -3.35 -7.86
CA GLY A 115 53.59 -4.62 -8.48
C GLY A 115 52.76 -5.85 -8.06
N SER A 116 51.59 -6.01 -8.66
CA SER A 116 51.11 -7.32 -9.09
C SER A 116 50.09 -7.13 -10.21
N ASN A 117 50.37 -7.73 -11.37
CA ASN A 117 49.57 -7.62 -12.59
C ASN A 117 48.39 -8.62 -12.55
N THR A 118 47.60 -8.57 -11.49
CA THR A 118 46.28 -9.21 -11.45
C THR A 118 45.28 -8.27 -12.08
N ASN A 119 44.57 -8.72 -13.11
CA ASN A 119 43.43 -8.05 -13.76
C ASN A 119 42.72 -7.07 -12.82
N ARG A 120 43.12 -5.80 -12.87
CA ARG A 120 42.47 -4.69 -12.17
C ARG A 120 41.18 -4.41 -12.92
N TYR A 121 40.17 -5.26 -12.70
CA TYR A 121 38.79 -4.83 -12.86
C TYR A 121 38.63 -3.63 -11.95
N GLN A 122 38.50 -2.44 -12.52
CA GLN A 122 38.00 -1.30 -11.77
C GLN A 122 36.62 -1.72 -11.28
N ALA A 123 36.52 -2.08 -10.01
CA ALA A 123 35.25 -2.35 -9.38
C ALA A 123 34.45 -1.06 -9.49
N ILE A 124 33.53 -0.99 -10.46
CA ILE A 124 32.52 0.04 -10.50
C ILE A 124 31.77 -0.13 -9.18
N GLN A 125 31.90 0.85 -8.28
CA GLN A 125 31.28 0.77 -6.97
C GLN A 125 29.80 0.41 -7.13
N GLY A 126 29.32 -0.57 -6.37
CA GLY A 126 27.93 -1.01 -6.40
C GLY A 126 27.50 -1.86 -7.60
N VAL A 127 28.43 -2.37 -8.42
CA VAL A 127 28.10 -3.32 -9.50
C VAL A 127 28.79 -4.67 -9.27
N THR A 128 27.99 -5.73 -9.26
CA THR A 128 28.47 -7.12 -9.26
C THR A 128 28.48 -7.65 -10.69
N GLN A 129 29.60 -8.22 -11.12
CA GLN A 129 29.73 -8.92 -12.40
C GLN A 129 29.79 -10.43 -12.19
N LEU A 130 28.91 -11.16 -12.86
CA LEU A 130 28.88 -12.61 -12.86
C LEU A 130 29.93 -13.17 -13.84
N THR A 131 30.26 -14.45 -13.70
CA THR A 131 31.28 -15.14 -14.55
C THR A 131 30.94 -15.13 -16.03
N ASN A 132 29.66 -15.06 -16.39
CA ASN A 132 29.17 -14.93 -17.76
C ASN A 132 29.12 -13.47 -18.26
N GLY A 133 29.71 -12.53 -17.53
CA GLY A 133 29.74 -11.11 -17.85
C GLY A 133 28.47 -10.33 -17.51
N GLN A 134 27.39 -10.99 -17.08
CA GLN A 134 26.16 -10.31 -16.66
C GLN A 134 26.43 -9.42 -15.45
N GLN A 135 26.02 -8.16 -15.55
CA GLN A 135 26.13 -7.19 -14.46
C GLN A 135 24.79 -7.00 -13.76
N HIS A 136 24.85 -6.76 -12.45
CA HIS A 136 23.72 -6.30 -11.67
C HIS A 136 24.18 -5.40 -10.52
N THR A 137 23.27 -4.57 -10.00
CA THR A 137 23.53 -3.76 -8.82
C THR A 137 23.86 -4.65 -7.62
N THR A 138 24.93 -4.33 -6.90
CA THR A 138 25.34 -5.02 -5.68
C THR A 138 24.35 -4.71 -4.56
N PRO A 139 23.89 -5.72 -3.79
CA PRO A 139 23.05 -5.47 -2.63
C PRO A 139 23.77 -4.58 -1.61
N PRO A 140 23.09 -3.60 -0.99
CA PRO A 140 23.69 -2.82 0.09
C PRO A 140 23.98 -3.73 1.30
N GLU A 141 24.79 -3.23 2.24
CA GLU A 141 25.02 -3.94 3.51
C GLU A 141 23.68 -4.21 4.21
N GLY A 142 23.42 -5.47 4.57
CA GLY A 142 22.14 -5.91 5.12
C GLY A 142 21.06 -6.30 4.08
N GLY A 143 21.37 -6.20 2.78
CA GLY A 143 20.46 -6.56 1.69
C GLY A 143 19.48 -5.45 1.32
N PHE A 144 18.74 -5.65 0.23
CA PHE A 144 17.78 -4.65 -0.23
C PHE A 144 16.64 -4.43 0.79
N PRO A 145 16.17 -3.18 0.98
CA PRO A 145 15.00 -2.92 1.81
C PRO A 145 13.77 -3.69 1.30
N ALA A 146 13.01 -4.26 2.24
CA ALA A 146 11.81 -5.02 1.91
C ALA A 146 10.78 -4.18 1.16
N ILE A 147 10.18 -4.75 0.11
CA ILE A 147 9.11 -4.12 -0.65
C ILE A 147 7.78 -4.63 -0.10
N HIS A 148 6.96 -3.71 0.43
CA HIS A 148 5.70 -4.06 1.08
C HIS A 148 4.53 -3.94 0.11
N LEU A 149 4.24 -5.05 -0.58
CA LEU A 149 3.04 -5.16 -1.42
C LEU A 149 1.83 -5.56 -0.58
N LEU A 150 0.74 -4.79 -0.66
CA LEU A 150 -0.53 -5.14 0.01
C LEU A 150 -1.53 -5.82 -0.93
N GLU A 151 -1.31 -5.69 -2.24
CA GLU A 151 -2.15 -6.29 -3.27
C GLU A 151 -1.70 -7.71 -3.60
N SER A 152 -2.66 -8.56 -3.98
CA SER A 152 -2.32 -9.88 -4.50
C SER A 152 -1.58 -9.72 -5.83
N PRO A 153 -0.52 -10.50 -6.10
CA PRO A 153 0.09 -10.56 -7.42
C PRO A 153 -0.90 -10.90 -8.54
N LEU A 154 -1.98 -11.60 -8.20
CA LEU A 154 -3.07 -11.97 -9.11
C LEU A 154 -4.13 -10.86 -9.31
N ARG A 155 -3.97 -9.68 -8.70
CA ARG A 155 -4.95 -8.58 -8.81
C ARG A 155 -5.24 -8.31 -10.29
N ASN A 156 -6.52 -8.34 -10.67
CA ASN A 156 -7.01 -8.10 -12.02
C ASN A 156 -6.50 -9.04 -13.12
N THR A 157 -5.91 -10.19 -12.75
CA THR A 157 -5.61 -11.30 -13.65
C THR A 157 -6.88 -12.12 -13.94
N THR A 158 -7.04 -12.59 -15.19
CA THR A 158 -8.15 -13.48 -15.59
C THR A 158 -8.18 -14.78 -14.78
N ASP A 159 -9.36 -15.39 -14.66
CA ASP A 159 -9.51 -16.67 -13.96
C ASP A 159 -8.81 -17.81 -14.72
N HIS A 160 -8.78 -17.74 -16.05
CA HIS A 160 -8.00 -18.66 -16.87
C HIS A 160 -6.52 -18.67 -16.46
N ASN A 161 -5.85 -17.51 -16.39
CA ASN A 161 -4.46 -17.46 -15.94
C ASN A 161 -4.29 -17.91 -14.49
N ARG A 162 -5.20 -17.50 -13.58
CA ARG A 162 -5.13 -17.90 -12.17
C ARG A 162 -5.14 -19.42 -12.03
N ASN A 163 -6.07 -20.08 -12.71
CA ASN A 163 -6.21 -21.53 -12.68
C ASN A 163 -5.03 -22.22 -13.35
N ALA A 164 -4.59 -21.75 -14.52
CA ALA A 164 -3.43 -22.29 -15.22
C ALA A 164 -2.15 -22.17 -14.39
N TRP A 165 -1.92 -21.03 -13.73
CA TRP A 165 -0.75 -20.79 -12.88
C TRP A 165 -0.79 -21.57 -11.58
N ALA A 166 -1.96 -21.77 -11.00
CA ALA A 166 -2.14 -22.64 -9.85
C ALA A 166 -1.78 -24.10 -10.19
N ALA A 167 -2.16 -24.58 -11.39
CA ALA A 167 -1.91 -25.93 -11.86
C ALA A 167 -0.44 -26.24 -12.22
N ILE A 168 0.40 -25.22 -12.45
CA ILE A 168 1.84 -25.44 -12.70
C ILE A 168 2.49 -26.05 -11.46
N THR A 169 3.09 -27.24 -11.64
CA THR A 169 3.85 -27.95 -10.60
C THR A 169 5.30 -27.47 -10.53
N GLY A 170 5.95 -27.72 -9.39
CA GLY A 170 7.35 -27.34 -9.17
C GLY A 170 7.55 -25.90 -8.68
N PRO A 171 8.81 -25.46 -8.54
CA PRO A 171 9.15 -24.13 -8.04
C PRO A 171 8.62 -23.03 -8.97
N LYS A 172 7.88 -22.08 -8.39
CA LYS A 172 7.36 -20.90 -9.09
C LYS A 172 7.41 -19.67 -8.18
N GLY A 173 7.46 -18.49 -8.80
CA GLY A 173 7.53 -17.20 -8.13
C GLY A 173 6.91 -16.10 -8.97
N TRP A 174 6.72 -14.93 -8.39
CA TRP A 174 6.23 -13.75 -9.09
C TRP A 174 7.39 -12.86 -9.51
N VAL A 175 7.27 -12.21 -10.66
CA VAL A 175 8.18 -11.14 -11.07
C VAL A 175 7.43 -9.96 -11.63
N ARG A 176 7.88 -8.75 -11.30
CA ARG A 176 7.37 -7.51 -11.86
C ARG A 176 8.52 -6.60 -12.23
N THR A 177 8.34 -5.74 -13.22
CA THR A 177 9.32 -4.71 -13.54
C THR A 177 9.23 -3.54 -12.56
N PHE A 178 10.34 -2.83 -12.40
CA PHE A 178 10.33 -1.51 -11.76
C PHE A 178 9.65 -0.50 -12.68
N ARG A 179 8.81 0.38 -12.13
CA ARG A 179 7.92 1.27 -12.90
C ARG A 179 7.10 0.48 -13.93
N PRO A 180 6.29 -0.50 -13.50
CA PRO A 180 5.58 -1.35 -14.43
C PRO A 180 4.59 -0.52 -15.25
N LYS A 181 4.68 -0.66 -16.56
CA LYS A 181 3.67 -0.23 -17.51
C LYS A 181 3.00 -1.47 -18.05
N TYR A 182 1.67 -1.51 -18.02
CA TYR A 182 0.95 -2.62 -18.62
C TYR A 182 0.99 -2.51 -20.13
N ASP A 183 1.41 -3.60 -20.76
CA ASP A 183 1.43 -3.78 -22.20
C ASP A 183 0.59 -5.02 -22.53
N PRO A 184 -0.49 -4.91 -23.32
CA PRO A 184 -1.24 -6.05 -23.83
C PRO A 184 -0.37 -7.04 -24.61
N ASN A 185 0.76 -6.58 -25.17
CA ASN A 185 1.77 -7.38 -25.83
C ASN A 185 3.11 -7.29 -25.07
N PRO A 186 3.25 -7.97 -23.92
CA PRO A 186 4.42 -7.83 -23.06
C PRO A 186 5.65 -8.60 -23.59
N ARG A 187 5.74 -8.82 -24.91
CA ARG A 187 6.79 -9.62 -25.56
C ARG A 187 8.19 -9.10 -25.24
N ASP A 188 8.39 -7.79 -25.29
CA ASP A 188 9.69 -7.17 -24.98
C ASP A 188 10.11 -7.45 -23.53
N VAL A 189 9.22 -7.22 -22.56
CA VAL A 189 9.48 -7.50 -21.14
C VAL A 189 9.76 -8.99 -20.92
N VAL A 190 8.97 -9.87 -21.52
CA VAL A 190 9.16 -11.33 -21.44
C VAL A 190 10.51 -11.73 -22.02
N GLN A 191 10.92 -11.18 -23.17
CA GLN A 191 12.21 -11.48 -23.79
C GLN A 191 13.37 -11.00 -22.92
N LYS A 192 13.28 -9.79 -22.34
CA LYS A 192 14.29 -9.26 -21.41
C LYS A 192 14.42 -10.13 -20.16
N LEU A 193 13.30 -10.55 -19.55
CA LEU A 193 13.31 -11.44 -18.39
C LEU A 193 13.88 -12.83 -18.73
N LYS A 194 13.49 -13.41 -19.87
CA LYS A 194 14.06 -14.67 -20.37
C LYS A 194 15.54 -14.58 -20.70
N TYR A 195 16.03 -13.39 -21.07
CA TYR A 195 17.44 -13.16 -21.31
C TYR A 195 18.23 -13.04 -19.99
N VAL A 196 17.74 -12.24 -19.04
CA VAL A 196 18.49 -11.89 -17.83
C VAL A 196 18.42 -12.96 -16.74
N ILE A 197 17.24 -13.49 -16.41
CA ILE A 197 17.07 -14.41 -15.27
C ILE A 197 17.96 -15.66 -15.39
N PRO A 198 17.98 -16.39 -16.52
CA PRO A 198 18.84 -17.56 -16.72
C PRO A 198 20.32 -17.29 -16.45
N ARG A 199 20.80 -16.10 -16.83
CA ARG A 199 22.20 -15.68 -16.63
C ARG A 199 22.53 -15.35 -15.18
N ILE A 200 21.56 -14.85 -14.41
CA ILE A 200 21.74 -14.54 -12.99
C ILE A 200 21.90 -15.81 -12.13
N VAL A 201 21.14 -16.85 -12.48
CA VAL A 201 21.04 -18.08 -11.68
C VAL A 201 21.69 -19.29 -12.31
N ASP A 202 22.39 -19.11 -13.44
CA ASP A 202 23.00 -20.16 -14.25
C ASP A 202 22.05 -21.34 -14.53
N ALA A 203 20.89 -21.02 -15.11
CA ALA A 203 19.86 -22.00 -15.49
C ALA A 203 19.55 -21.91 -16.98
N SER A 204 19.06 -22.98 -17.59
CA SER A 204 18.75 -23.03 -19.03
C SER A 204 17.26 -22.86 -19.37
N ASN A 205 16.35 -23.18 -18.44
CA ASN A 205 14.93 -23.41 -18.75
C ASN A 205 13.97 -22.52 -17.94
N VAL A 206 14.06 -21.20 -18.08
CA VAL A 206 13.06 -20.31 -17.44
C VAL A 206 11.81 -20.17 -18.31
N ILE A 207 10.64 -20.32 -17.69
CA ILE A 207 9.36 -19.94 -18.28
C ILE A 207 8.89 -18.66 -17.62
N ILE A 208 8.56 -17.65 -18.44
CA ILE A 208 7.95 -16.39 -18.01
C ILE A 208 6.56 -16.34 -18.62
N SER A 209 5.52 -16.40 -17.78
CA SER A 209 4.13 -16.34 -18.20
C SER A 209 3.56 -14.94 -17.94
N PRO A 210 3.18 -14.18 -18.97
CA PRO A 210 2.56 -12.87 -18.79
C PRO A 210 1.13 -12.99 -18.25
N PRO A 211 0.67 -12.05 -17.41
CA PRO A 211 -0.72 -11.99 -17.02
C PRO A 211 -1.60 -11.52 -18.19
N THR A 212 -2.80 -12.07 -18.31
CA THR A 212 -3.89 -11.46 -19.07
C THR A 212 -4.75 -10.65 -18.13
N ALA A 213 -4.99 -9.39 -18.48
CA ALA A 213 -5.93 -8.53 -17.75
C ALA A 213 -7.37 -9.02 -17.89
N ARG A 214 -8.15 -8.85 -16.83
CA ARG A 214 -9.62 -8.86 -16.95
C ARG A 214 -10.07 -7.66 -17.79
N GLU A 215 -11.24 -7.78 -18.42
CA GLU A 215 -11.88 -6.69 -19.15
C GLU A 215 -12.14 -5.47 -18.24
N ASN A 216 -12.27 -4.28 -18.84
CA ASN A 216 -12.63 -3.04 -18.13
C ASN A 216 -11.62 -2.58 -17.07
N LEU A 217 -10.34 -2.51 -17.45
CA LEU A 217 -9.32 -1.86 -16.64
C LEU A 217 -9.69 -0.38 -16.43
N THR A 218 -9.56 0.09 -15.19
CA THR A 218 -9.77 1.49 -14.81
C THR A 218 -8.60 1.91 -13.93
N GLU A 219 -8.46 3.21 -13.66
CA GLU A 219 -7.47 3.69 -12.69
C GLU A 219 -7.62 3.00 -11.32
N ARG A 220 -8.87 2.75 -10.90
CA ARG A 220 -9.21 2.02 -9.67
C ARG A 220 -8.99 0.50 -9.78
N SER A 221 -8.94 -0.01 -11.00
CA SER A 221 -8.71 -1.43 -11.32
C SER A 221 -7.44 -1.55 -12.18
N PRO A 222 -6.26 -1.36 -11.56
CA PRO A 222 -5.00 -1.31 -12.28
C PRO A 222 -4.73 -2.65 -12.97
N ALA A 223 -4.04 -2.59 -14.09
CA ALA A 223 -3.66 -3.78 -14.81
C ALA A 223 -2.83 -4.77 -13.96
N PRO A 224 -2.86 -6.08 -14.28
CA PRO A 224 -1.99 -7.04 -13.63
C PRO A 224 -0.54 -6.80 -14.06
N TRP A 225 0.35 -6.59 -13.08
CA TRP A 225 1.76 -6.27 -13.34
C TRP A 225 2.74 -7.39 -13.00
N HIS A 226 2.23 -8.51 -12.48
CA HIS A 226 3.06 -9.64 -12.06
C HIS A 226 3.01 -10.74 -13.11
N PHE A 227 4.18 -11.10 -13.61
CA PHE A 227 4.42 -12.28 -14.42
C PHE A 227 4.71 -13.45 -13.49
N LEU A 228 4.42 -14.66 -13.95
CA LEU A 228 4.83 -15.88 -13.25
C LEU A 228 6.19 -16.35 -13.79
N ILE A 229 7.13 -16.63 -12.89
CA ILE A 229 8.34 -17.40 -13.17
C ILE A 229 8.06 -18.86 -12.82
N SER A 230 8.40 -19.79 -13.72
CA SER A 230 8.37 -21.23 -13.47
C SER A 230 9.53 -21.97 -14.16
N SER A 231 9.64 -23.26 -13.90
CA SER A 231 10.65 -24.18 -14.47
C SER A 231 12.10 -23.92 -14.06
N LEU A 232 12.34 -23.11 -13.03
CA LEU A 232 13.66 -22.97 -12.42
C LEU A 232 13.92 -24.06 -11.36
N PRO A 233 15.18 -24.48 -11.16
CA PRO A 233 15.56 -25.22 -9.97
C PRO A 233 15.18 -24.48 -8.69
N LYS A 234 14.80 -25.21 -7.63
CA LYS A 234 14.38 -24.61 -6.36
C LYS A 234 15.44 -23.67 -5.77
N ALA A 235 16.72 -24.05 -5.85
CA ALA A 235 17.84 -23.23 -5.39
C ALA A 235 17.97 -21.92 -6.18
N SER A 236 17.85 -21.97 -7.51
CA SER A 236 17.89 -20.81 -8.39
C SER A 236 16.74 -19.83 -8.10
N LEU A 237 15.51 -20.34 -7.95
CA LEU A 237 14.38 -19.50 -7.60
C LEU A 237 14.55 -18.90 -6.20
N LYS A 238 15.02 -19.69 -5.22
CA LYS A 238 15.29 -19.21 -3.86
C LYS A 238 16.29 -18.05 -3.87
N LYS A 239 17.40 -18.18 -4.62
CA LYS A 239 18.38 -17.09 -4.80
C LYS A 239 17.72 -15.81 -5.32
N LEU A 240 16.85 -15.91 -6.32
CA LEU A 240 16.15 -14.73 -6.85
C LEU A 240 15.23 -14.08 -5.82
N THR A 241 14.49 -14.90 -5.06
CA THR A 241 13.53 -14.42 -4.06
C THR A 241 14.17 -13.92 -2.77
N ASP A 242 15.30 -14.48 -2.37
CA ASP A 242 16.06 -14.03 -1.19
C ASP A 242 16.61 -12.62 -1.41
N GLU A 243 17.10 -12.35 -2.62
CA GLU A 243 17.54 -11.01 -3.02
C GLU A 243 16.37 -10.06 -3.23
N GLY A 244 15.29 -10.55 -3.85
CA GLY A 244 14.04 -9.84 -4.06
C GLY A 244 14.07 -8.71 -5.08
N PHE A 245 15.22 -8.07 -5.31
CA PHE A 245 15.39 -6.94 -6.22
C PHE A 245 16.61 -7.13 -7.12
N TRP A 246 16.44 -6.85 -8.42
CA TRP A 246 17.47 -7.04 -9.41
C TRP A 246 17.46 -5.86 -10.38
N SER A 247 18.56 -5.13 -10.47
CA SER A 247 18.76 -4.09 -11.46
C SER A 247 19.94 -4.46 -12.35
N THR A 248 19.69 -4.55 -13.65
CA THR A 248 20.68 -4.92 -14.68
C THR A 248 20.63 -3.89 -15.80
N PRO A 249 21.67 -3.79 -16.65
CA PRO A 249 21.64 -2.91 -17.83
C PRO A 249 20.43 -3.13 -18.75
N THR A 250 19.88 -4.34 -18.76
CA THR A 250 18.77 -4.72 -19.64
C THR A 250 17.39 -4.42 -19.03
N ILE A 251 17.23 -4.68 -17.73
CA ILE A 251 15.95 -4.57 -17.03
C ILE A 251 16.16 -4.49 -15.51
N THR A 252 15.31 -3.71 -14.85
CA THR A 252 15.14 -3.79 -13.38
C THR A 252 13.82 -4.46 -13.05
N PHE A 253 13.87 -5.44 -12.16
CA PHE A 253 12.71 -6.22 -11.73
C PHE A 253 12.79 -6.63 -10.26
N ILE A 254 11.63 -7.01 -9.73
CA ILE A 254 11.43 -7.46 -8.35
C ILE A 254 10.90 -8.88 -8.43
N VAL A 255 11.49 -9.79 -7.67
CA VAL A 255 11.07 -11.19 -7.58
C VAL A 255 10.49 -11.43 -6.19
N ILE A 256 9.34 -12.10 -6.14
CA ILE A 256 8.60 -12.35 -4.91
C ILE A 256 8.27 -13.84 -4.84
N PRO A 257 8.37 -14.48 -3.66
CA PRO A 257 7.90 -15.84 -3.49
C PRO A 257 6.46 -16.02 -3.96
N TYR A 258 6.14 -17.16 -4.57
CA TYR A 258 4.78 -17.46 -5.01
C TYR A 258 3.80 -17.43 -3.82
N ASP A 259 4.19 -18.11 -2.74
CA ASP A 259 3.59 -17.99 -1.42
C ASP A 259 4.13 -16.72 -0.76
N THR A 260 3.54 -15.59 -1.13
CA THR A 260 4.02 -14.26 -0.70
C THR A 260 3.94 -14.15 0.83
N PRO A 261 5.07 -13.87 1.53
CA PRO A 261 5.04 -13.69 2.97
C PRO A 261 4.17 -12.49 3.34
N LEU A 262 3.62 -12.49 4.55
CA LEU A 262 2.85 -11.35 5.03
C LEU A 262 3.74 -10.09 5.05
N PRO A 263 3.24 -8.96 4.54
CA PRO A 263 3.98 -7.72 4.61
C PRO A 263 4.12 -7.30 6.08
N LYS A 264 5.28 -6.74 6.43
CA LYS A 264 5.49 -6.15 7.76
C LYS A 264 4.75 -4.82 7.92
N TYR A 265 4.53 -4.09 6.83
CA TYR A 265 3.86 -2.79 6.83
C TYR A 265 2.37 -2.90 7.17
N ILE A 266 1.95 -2.15 8.19
CA ILE A 266 0.59 -2.10 8.70
C ILE A 266 -0.15 -0.91 8.09
N MET A 267 0.37 0.30 8.31
CA MET A 267 -0.24 1.57 7.86
C MET A 267 0.74 2.74 7.93
N THR A 268 0.35 3.88 7.36
CA THR A 268 1.02 5.17 7.55
C THR A 268 0.05 6.11 8.25
N LEU A 269 0.45 6.66 9.40
CA LEU A 269 -0.30 7.67 10.14
C LEU A 269 0.13 9.08 9.74
N GLN A 270 -0.82 10.01 9.71
CA GLN A 270 -0.60 11.43 9.48
C GLN A 270 -1.38 12.27 10.50
N ASN A 271 -1.18 13.59 10.51
CA ASN A 271 -1.84 14.57 11.37
C ASN A 271 -1.39 14.58 12.85
N PHE A 272 -0.22 14.03 13.15
CA PHE A 272 0.45 14.33 14.41
C PHE A 272 1.28 15.60 14.29
N THR A 273 1.39 16.39 15.36
CA THR A 273 2.24 17.58 15.41
C THR A 273 3.62 17.31 16.03
N ILE A 274 4.00 16.04 16.15
CA ILE A 274 5.29 15.59 16.67
C ILE A 274 6.31 15.57 15.53
N PHE A 275 7.55 15.97 15.82
CA PHE A 275 8.66 15.94 14.88
C PHE A 275 9.41 14.60 14.92
N ASP A 276 10.18 14.31 13.87
CA ASP A 276 11.08 13.16 13.83
C ASP A 276 12.22 13.30 14.87
N HIS A 277 12.00 12.69 16.03
CA HIS A 277 13.01 12.46 17.05
C HIS A 277 12.67 11.21 17.87
N GLU A 278 13.65 10.68 18.61
CA GLU A 278 13.52 9.40 19.33
C GLU A 278 12.33 9.37 20.30
N GLU A 279 12.14 10.41 21.11
CA GLU A 279 11.00 10.51 22.03
C GLU A 279 9.65 10.57 21.29
N GLY A 280 9.61 11.18 20.11
CA GLY A 280 8.42 11.22 19.26
C GLY A 280 8.07 9.83 18.74
N ILE A 281 9.07 9.07 18.28
CA ILE A 281 8.91 7.68 17.85
C ILE A 281 8.37 6.82 19.00
N LYS A 282 8.95 6.93 20.21
CA LYS A 282 8.50 6.21 21.41
C LYS A 282 7.07 6.57 21.77
N PHE A 283 6.73 7.86 21.76
CA PHE A 283 5.40 8.36 22.05
C PHE A 283 4.37 7.82 21.05
N ILE A 284 4.60 7.98 19.74
CA ILE A 284 3.70 7.47 18.69
C ILE A 284 3.52 5.96 18.81
N ARG A 285 4.60 5.21 19.06
CA ARG A 285 4.52 3.76 19.29
C ARG A 285 3.62 3.43 20.48
N ALA A 286 3.79 4.10 21.61
CA ALA A 286 2.97 3.88 22.80
C ALA A 286 1.49 4.19 22.52
N THR A 287 1.18 5.31 21.85
CA THR A 287 -0.18 5.66 21.44
C THR A 287 -0.80 4.58 20.55
N VAL A 288 -0.05 4.10 19.55
CA VAL A 288 -0.51 3.04 18.65
C VAL A 288 -0.80 1.75 19.40
N LEU A 289 0.11 1.31 20.27
CA LEU A 289 -0.07 0.10 21.07
C LEU A 289 -1.28 0.20 21.99
N THR A 290 -1.42 1.29 22.74
CA THR A 290 -2.56 1.50 23.63
C THR A 290 -3.88 1.43 22.88
N LYS A 291 -3.98 2.11 21.73
CA LYS A 291 -5.22 2.12 20.94
C LYS A 291 -5.51 0.76 20.28
N LEU A 292 -4.49 0.04 19.80
CA LEU A 292 -4.68 -1.30 19.23
C LEU A 292 -5.10 -2.33 20.28
N LYS A 293 -4.48 -2.29 21.47
CA LYS A 293 -4.85 -3.17 22.60
C LYS A 293 -6.26 -2.86 23.14
N ALA A 294 -6.70 -1.60 23.04
CA ALA A 294 -8.03 -1.17 23.47
C ALA A 294 -9.17 -1.55 22.51
N ILE A 295 -8.88 -2.02 21.28
CA ILE A 295 -9.94 -2.54 20.43
C ILE A 295 -10.43 -3.85 21.05
N SER A 296 -11.61 -3.78 21.67
CA SER A 296 -12.31 -4.95 22.20
C SER A 296 -12.36 -6.04 21.16
N GLY A 297 -11.82 -7.22 21.50
CA GLY A 297 -11.79 -8.36 20.59
C GLY A 297 -10.79 -8.26 19.44
N ALA A 298 -9.90 -7.26 19.33
CA ALA A 298 -8.84 -7.30 18.32
C ALA A 298 -7.75 -8.30 18.67
N ILE A 299 -7.39 -8.42 19.96
CA ILE A 299 -6.49 -9.47 20.45
C ILE A 299 -7.18 -10.82 20.26
N ASP A 300 -8.45 -10.96 20.63
CA ASP A 300 -9.20 -12.20 20.45
C ASP A 300 -9.39 -12.56 18.98
N ALA A 301 -9.73 -11.59 18.12
CA ALA A 301 -9.85 -11.80 16.69
C ALA A 301 -8.49 -12.16 16.08
N LEU A 302 -7.39 -11.55 16.54
CA LEU A 302 -6.05 -11.90 16.10
C LEU A 302 -5.71 -13.34 16.54
N ALA A 303 -5.96 -13.68 17.79
CA ALA A 303 -5.76 -14.99 18.39
C ALA A 303 -6.54 -16.09 17.63
N VAL A 304 -7.86 -15.91 17.50
CA VAL A 304 -8.74 -16.85 16.79
C VAL A 304 -8.32 -17.01 15.32
N ASN A 305 -8.02 -15.91 14.63
CA ASN A 305 -7.70 -15.95 13.20
C ASN A 305 -6.29 -16.47 12.87
N ALA A 306 -5.34 -16.32 13.80
CA ALA A 306 -4.00 -16.89 13.70
C ALA A 306 -3.92 -18.32 14.28
N GLY A 307 -4.92 -18.75 15.04
CA GLY A 307 -4.84 -19.99 15.80
C GLY A 307 -3.78 -19.94 16.91
N ILE A 308 -3.56 -18.76 17.49
CA ILE A 308 -2.62 -18.53 18.61
C ILE A 308 -3.40 -18.12 19.85
N ASP A 309 -2.79 -18.24 21.03
CA ASP A 309 -3.39 -17.75 22.27
C ASP A 309 -3.32 -16.21 22.36
N ALA A 310 -4.14 -15.63 23.25
CA ALA A 310 -4.23 -14.19 23.45
C ALA A 310 -2.90 -13.56 23.90
N THR A 311 -2.08 -14.27 24.69
CA THR A 311 -0.78 -13.78 25.15
C THR A 311 0.21 -13.69 23.99
N THR A 312 0.24 -14.68 23.10
CA THR A 312 1.05 -14.63 21.87
C THR A 312 0.56 -13.52 20.92
N ALA A 313 -0.76 -13.35 20.78
CA ALA A 313 -1.34 -12.26 19.99
C ALA A 313 -0.93 -10.88 20.53
N GLU A 314 -0.94 -10.71 21.86
CA GLU A 314 -0.47 -9.49 22.51
C GLU A 314 1.04 -9.27 22.30
N ALA A 315 1.85 -10.31 22.48
CA ALA A 315 3.30 -10.24 22.24
C ALA A 315 3.63 -9.85 20.78
N CYS A 316 2.82 -10.28 19.80
CA CYS A 316 2.95 -9.82 18.41
C CYS A 316 2.76 -8.30 18.28
N LEU A 317 1.79 -7.71 18.99
CA LEU A 317 1.59 -6.26 18.99
C LEU A 317 2.82 -5.54 19.57
N ASP A 318 3.43 -6.08 20.61
CA ASP A 318 4.63 -5.49 21.21
C ASP A 318 5.85 -5.49 20.23
N THR A 319 5.80 -6.24 19.13
CA THR A 319 6.84 -6.16 18.06
C THR A 319 6.66 -4.98 17.11
N ILE A 320 5.60 -4.18 17.27
CA ILE A 320 5.33 -3.02 16.43
C ILE A 320 6.46 -2.01 16.56
N VAL A 321 6.93 -1.51 15.42
CA VAL A 321 7.92 -0.44 15.30
C VAL A 321 7.34 0.69 14.45
N VAL A 322 7.80 1.90 14.75
CA VAL A 322 7.39 3.14 14.08
C VAL A 322 8.61 3.71 13.38
N LYS A 323 8.44 4.08 12.11
CA LYS A 323 9.46 4.79 11.33
C LYS A 323 8.89 6.11 10.81
N PRO A 324 9.49 7.25 11.16
CA PRO A 324 9.12 8.53 10.57
C PRO A 324 9.51 8.56 9.10
N LEU A 325 8.77 9.34 8.32
CA LEU A 325 9.00 9.57 6.91
C LEU A 325 8.61 11.01 6.59
N ASP A 326 9.61 11.83 6.24
CA ASP A 326 9.36 13.19 5.81
C ASP A 326 8.92 13.21 4.35
N ILE A 327 7.74 13.77 4.11
CA ILE A 327 7.17 13.95 2.77
C ILE A 327 7.14 15.43 2.40
N ALA A 328 7.41 15.72 1.13
CA ALA A 328 7.21 17.06 0.60
C ALA A 328 5.71 17.32 0.38
N LEU A 329 5.23 18.46 0.83
CA LEU A 329 3.91 19.00 0.55
C LEU A 329 3.98 20.06 -0.54
N ALA A 330 2.82 20.44 -1.08
CA ALA A 330 2.73 21.57 -1.98
C ALA A 330 3.30 22.86 -1.35
N GLY A 331 4.04 23.63 -2.14
CA GLY A 331 4.68 24.87 -1.69
C GLY A 331 5.98 24.68 -0.91
N GLY A 332 6.70 23.56 -1.11
CA GLY A 332 8.02 23.32 -0.56
C GLY A 332 8.06 23.02 0.95
N LYS A 333 6.90 22.86 1.59
CA LYS A 333 6.80 22.47 3.00
C LYS A 333 7.09 20.97 3.14
N THR A 334 7.57 20.55 4.29
CA THR A 334 7.68 19.13 4.65
C THR A 334 6.67 18.79 5.74
N ASP A 335 6.20 17.54 5.74
CA ASP A 335 5.35 16.97 6.78
C ASP A 335 5.88 15.60 7.16
N THR A 336 5.84 15.26 8.45
CA THR A 336 6.33 13.98 8.96
C THR A 336 5.16 13.02 9.12
N VAL A 337 5.16 11.95 8.34
CA VAL A 337 4.21 10.84 8.48
C VAL A 337 4.89 9.65 9.13
N TRP A 338 4.10 8.74 9.72
CA TRP A 338 4.62 7.69 10.59
C TRP A 338 4.22 6.32 10.04
N ASN A 339 5.18 5.60 9.46
CA ASN A 339 4.96 4.23 9.01
C ASN A 339 5.02 3.27 10.19
N ILE A 340 4.01 2.41 10.28
CA ILE A 340 3.85 1.42 11.34
C ILE A 340 4.11 0.04 10.75
N TYR A 341 5.00 -0.74 11.38
CA TYR A 341 5.37 -2.08 10.93
C TYR A 341 5.35 -3.07 12.08
N PHE A 342 5.18 -4.35 11.76
CA PHE A 342 5.63 -5.44 12.62
C PHE A 342 7.12 -5.70 12.42
N THR A 343 7.86 -5.96 13.50
CA THR A 343 9.20 -6.57 13.35
C THR A 343 9.06 -8.04 12.97
N VAL A 344 8.13 -8.74 13.62
CA VAL A 344 7.75 -10.13 13.38
C VAL A 344 6.23 -10.18 13.20
N PRO A 345 5.72 -10.33 11.96
CA PRO A 345 4.28 -10.36 11.73
C PRO A 345 3.68 -11.63 12.35
N PRO A 346 2.44 -11.56 12.87
CA PRO A 346 1.74 -12.75 13.36
C PRO A 346 1.52 -13.75 12.22
N THR A 347 1.47 -15.05 12.55
CA THR A 347 1.18 -16.11 11.58
C THR A 347 -0.30 -16.08 11.19
N LEU A 348 -0.64 -15.25 10.21
CA LEU A 348 -2.00 -15.09 9.70
C LEU A 348 -2.13 -15.58 8.25
N SER A 349 -3.35 -15.95 7.87
CA SER A 349 -3.71 -15.97 6.45
C SER A 349 -3.69 -14.53 5.89
N LEU A 350 -3.43 -14.37 4.60
CA LEU A 350 -3.42 -13.05 3.97
C LEU A 350 -4.78 -12.32 4.09
N SER A 351 -5.90 -13.06 4.08
CA SER A 351 -7.24 -12.49 4.28
C SER A 351 -7.43 -11.97 5.70
N HIS A 352 -7.02 -12.73 6.72
CA HIS A 352 -7.08 -12.30 8.12
C HIS A 352 -6.16 -11.12 8.39
N TYR A 353 -4.94 -11.13 7.84
CA TYR A 353 -4.02 -10.00 7.90
C TYR A 353 -4.65 -8.72 7.33
N ARG A 354 -5.30 -8.80 6.17
CA ARG A 354 -5.99 -7.66 5.55
C ARG A 354 -7.15 -7.16 6.40
N MET A 355 -7.97 -8.05 6.95
CA MET A 355 -9.08 -7.69 7.82
C MET A 355 -8.58 -6.96 9.07
N TRP A 356 -7.56 -7.52 9.73
CA TRP A 356 -6.95 -6.92 10.92
C TRP A 356 -6.32 -5.55 10.62
N THR A 357 -5.49 -5.47 9.57
CA THR A 357 -4.87 -4.18 9.19
C THR A 357 -5.92 -3.15 8.75
N GLN A 358 -7.02 -3.55 8.14
CA GLN A 358 -8.13 -2.67 7.81
C GLN A 358 -8.82 -2.12 9.07
N ALA A 359 -9.06 -2.97 10.08
CA ALA A 359 -9.58 -2.55 11.37
C ALA A 359 -8.61 -1.57 12.06
N ALA A 360 -7.32 -1.90 12.09
CA ALA A 360 -6.26 -1.05 12.64
C ALA A 360 -6.19 0.33 11.97
N ARG A 361 -6.38 0.39 10.65
CA ARG A 361 -6.48 1.65 9.87
C ARG A 361 -7.79 2.41 10.10
N GLY A 362 -8.80 1.78 10.69
CA GLY A 362 -10.07 2.39 11.05
C GLY A 362 -9.99 3.30 12.27
N ILE A 363 -8.97 3.10 13.12
CA ILE A 363 -8.81 3.78 14.41
C ILE A 363 -8.33 5.22 14.23
N LYS A 364 -8.80 6.10 15.12
CA LYS A 364 -8.21 7.42 15.38
C LYS A 364 -7.24 7.33 16.56
N TYR A 365 -6.02 7.76 16.35
CA TYR A 365 -4.96 7.74 17.35
C TYR A 365 -4.87 9.12 18.01
N GLU A 366 -5.89 9.42 18.81
CA GLU A 366 -6.04 10.68 19.53
C GLU A 366 -5.00 10.81 20.65
N THR A 367 -4.45 12.01 20.79
CA THR A 367 -3.47 12.38 21.83
C THR A 367 -3.87 13.74 22.40
N ASP A 368 -3.55 13.98 23.67
CA ASP A 368 -3.97 15.20 24.35
C ASP A 368 -3.28 16.46 23.79
N ASN A 369 -1.99 16.33 23.43
CA ASN A 369 -1.13 17.47 23.08
C ASN A 369 -0.67 17.51 21.62
N PHE A 370 -0.82 16.41 20.87
CA PHE A 370 -0.13 16.24 19.58
C PHE A 370 -1.07 15.96 18.41
N GLY A 371 -2.35 16.29 18.58
CA GLY A 371 -3.37 16.10 17.56
C GLY A 371 -3.89 14.66 17.50
N THR A 372 -4.43 14.29 16.34
CA THR A 372 -5.09 13.00 16.13
C THR A 372 -4.52 12.30 14.90
N GLY A 373 -3.76 11.25 15.14
CA GLY A 373 -3.23 10.39 14.08
C GLY A 373 -4.35 9.67 13.33
N VAL A 374 -4.33 9.75 12.01
CA VAL A 374 -5.24 8.98 11.15
C VAL A 374 -4.46 8.22 10.08
N ALA A 375 -4.89 6.99 9.78
CA ALA A 375 -4.27 6.23 8.70
C ALA A 375 -4.59 6.86 7.33
N ARG A 376 -3.57 6.94 6.47
CA ARG A 376 -3.74 7.33 5.06
C ARG A 376 -4.63 6.31 4.34
N LYS A 377 -5.63 6.78 3.58
CA LYS A 377 -6.63 5.96 2.88
C LYS A 377 -6.87 6.47 1.47
N GLY A 378 -7.44 5.61 0.61
CA GLY A 378 -7.78 5.98 -0.76
C GLY A 378 -6.57 6.50 -1.53
N GLU A 379 -6.72 7.65 -2.18
CA GLU A 379 -5.66 8.32 -2.97
C GLU A 379 -4.50 8.83 -2.11
N ALA A 380 -4.71 9.05 -0.81
CA ALA A 380 -3.64 9.45 0.09
C ALA A 380 -2.70 8.28 0.45
N GLN A 381 -3.17 7.03 0.40
CA GLN A 381 -2.32 5.87 0.69
C GLN A 381 -1.16 5.82 -0.30
N PHE A 382 0.07 5.76 0.21
CA PHE A 382 1.21 5.65 -0.68
C PHE A 382 1.15 4.37 -1.50
N ARG A 383 1.57 4.52 -2.75
CA ARG A 383 1.81 3.44 -3.69
C ARG A 383 2.95 3.88 -4.58
N CYS A 384 4.17 3.44 -4.26
CA CYS A 384 5.36 3.82 -5.02
C CYS A 384 5.21 3.39 -6.48
N GLY A 385 5.18 4.35 -7.41
CA GLY A 385 5.08 4.06 -8.85
C GLY A 385 6.24 3.23 -9.40
N GLY A 386 7.40 3.24 -8.71
CA GLY A 386 8.57 2.42 -9.03
C GLY A 386 8.43 0.97 -8.58
N CYS A 387 8.66 0.72 -7.28
CA CYS A 387 8.69 -0.64 -6.73
C CYS A 387 7.31 -1.20 -6.37
N GLY A 388 6.27 -0.37 -6.30
CA GLY A 388 4.92 -0.75 -5.89
C GLY A 388 4.70 -0.85 -4.38
N SER A 389 5.70 -0.52 -3.55
CA SER A 389 5.56 -0.56 -2.09
C SER A 389 4.51 0.44 -1.59
N TYR A 390 3.85 0.09 -0.49
CA TYR A 390 2.80 0.92 0.13
C TYR A 390 3.31 1.87 1.21
N ASP A 391 4.60 1.81 1.53
CA ASP A 391 5.17 2.52 2.68
C ASP A 391 5.92 3.80 2.30
N HIS A 392 6.04 4.13 1.02
CA HIS A 392 6.68 5.38 0.60
C HIS A 392 6.12 5.88 -0.74
N PRO A 393 6.12 7.21 -0.97
CA PRO A 393 5.88 7.79 -2.29
C PRO A 393 7.08 7.56 -3.22
N VAL A 394 6.88 7.74 -4.54
CA VAL A 394 7.92 7.45 -5.55
C VAL A 394 9.22 8.23 -5.35
N GLY A 395 9.15 9.50 -4.94
CA GLY A 395 10.34 10.34 -4.69
C GLY A 395 11.21 9.87 -3.52
N LEU A 396 10.65 9.05 -2.63
CA LEU A 396 11.37 8.46 -1.49
C LEU A 396 11.73 6.98 -1.74
N CYS A 397 11.59 6.48 -2.97
CA CYS A 397 12.01 5.14 -3.31
C CYS A 397 13.53 5.00 -3.19
N TRP A 398 13.97 3.94 -2.48
CA TRP A 398 15.39 3.67 -2.26
C TRP A 398 16.11 3.18 -3.53
N ALA A 399 15.38 2.56 -4.46
CA ALA A 399 15.98 1.89 -5.62
C ALA A 399 16.83 2.82 -6.51
N PRO A 400 16.33 4.00 -6.94
CA PRO A 400 17.16 4.93 -7.73
C PRO A 400 18.35 5.53 -6.98
N ARG A 401 18.43 5.35 -5.65
CA ARG A 401 19.52 5.87 -4.81
C ARG A 401 20.62 4.82 -4.57
N LEU A 402 20.47 3.62 -5.12
CA LEU A 402 21.49 2.58 -5.03
C LEU A 402 22.74 2.97 -5.80
N VAL A 403 23.90 2.72 -5.20
CA VAL A 403 25.17 2.78 -5.92
C VAL A 403 25.18 1.66 -6.97
N GLY A 404 25.50 1.97 -8.23
CA GLY A 404 25.46 1.01 -9.33
C GLY A 404 24.05 0.72 -9.89
N TRP A 405 23.08 1.61 -9.64
CA TRP A 405 21.74 1.56 -10.23
C TRP A 405 21.76 1.59 -11.76
N PHE A 406 21.14 0.60 -12.42
CA PHE A 406 21.04 0.51 -13.89
C PHE A 406 19.72 1.05 -14.47
N GLY A 407 18.75 1.40 -13.62
CA GLY A 407 17.51 2.00 -14.11
C GLY A 407 17.71 3.45 -14.55
N GLU A 408 16.63 4.04 -15.06
CA GLU A 408 16.61 5.46 -15.38
C GLU A 408 16.98 6.27 -14.13
N GLN A 409 18.04 7.08 -14.26
CA GLN A 409 18.34 8.07 -13.24
C GLN A 409 17.15 9.03 -13.19
N PRO A 410 16.65 9.38 -11.99
CA PRO A 410 15.73 10.51 -11.88
C PRO A 410 16.38 11.67 -12.63
N LYS A 411 15.68 12.23 -13.63
CA LYS A 411 16.14 13.49 -14.22
C LYS A 411 16.30 14.42 -13.03
N SER A 412 17.52 14.91 -12.78
CA SER A 412 17.78 15.83 -11.68
C SER A 412 16.98 17.09 -12.00
N THR A 413 15.73 17.12 -11.59
CA THR A 413 15.04 18.38 -11.39
C THR A 413 15.85 19.04 -10.29
N THR A 414 16.58 20.08 -10.68
CA THR A 414 17.19 21.02 -9.73
C THR A 414 16.19 21.26 -8.61
N SER A 415 16.65 21.03 -7.38
CA SER A 415 16.01 20.83 -6.05
C SER A 415 14.65 21.45 -5.70
N ASP A 416 14.01 22.22 -6.58
CA ASP A 416 12.85 23.04 -6.23
C ASP A 416 11.53 22.47 -6.76
N ASP A 417 11.57 21.40 -7.56
CA ASP A 417 10.40 20.90 -8.30
C ASP A 417 10.07 19.42 -8.09
N ALA A 418 10.47 18.84 -6.95
CA ALA A 418 9.92 17.56 -6.48
C ALA A 418 8.47 17.75 -5.97
N THR A 419 7.59 18.27 -6.83
CA THR A 419 6.16 18.33 -6.52
C THR A 419 5.57 16.94 -6.65
N LEU A 420 4.67 16.62 -5.72
CA LEU A 420 4.17 15.27 -5.42
C LEU A 420 3.17 14.73 -6.47
N PHE A 421 3.24 15.20 -7.71
CA PHE A 421 2.32 14.82 -8.77
C PHE A 421 3.09 14.56 -10.07
N ASP A 422 3.57 13.33 -10.23
CA ASP A 422 3.32 12.62 -11.50
C ASP A 422 1.79 12.35 -11.54
N ALA A 423 0.99 13.42 -11.55
CA ALA A 423 -0.33 13.34 -12.14
C ALA A 423 -0.06 12.92 -13.56
N ASP A 424 -0.68 11.81 -13.98
CA ASP A 424 -0.72 11.32 -15.35
C ASP A 424 -0.34 12.42 -16.31
N GLU A 425 0.74 12.19 -17.06
CA GLU A 425 1.02 12.84 -18.33
C GLU A 425 -0.24 12.63 -19.18
N LYS A 426 -1.25 13.47 -18.92
CA LYS A 426 -2.44 13.66 -19.71
C LYS A 426 -1.86 14.16 -20.99
N THR A 427 -1.62 13.19 -21.87
CA THR A 427 -1.36 13.33 -23.28
C THR A 427 -2.13 14.57 -23.69
N GLU A 428 -1.41 15.63 -24.01
CA GLU A 428 -1.93 16.82 -24.65
C GLU A 428 -2.58 16.32 -25.94
N ARG A 429 -3.85 15.91 -25.83
CA ARG A 429 -4.70 15.68 -26.97
C ARG A 429 -4.93 17.06 -27.51
N ASN A 430 -4.08 17.42 -28.47
CA ASN A 430 -4.36 18.33 -29.58
C ASN A 430 -5.66 19.08 -29.36
N ALA A 431 -5.59 20.18 -28.62
CA ALA A 431 -6.55 21.25 -28.78
C ALA A 431 -6.39 21.70 -30.24
N GLY A 432 -7.20 21.11 -31.11
CA GLY A 432 -7.29 21.53 -32.50
C GLY A 432 -7.54 23.03 -32.54
N PRO A 433 -7.02 23.73 -33.57
CA PRO A 433 -7.19 25.16 -33.67
C PRO A 433 -8.67 25.46 -33.74
N SER A 434 -9.19 26.15 -32.71
CA SER A 434 -10.53 26.71 -32.75
C SER A 434 -10.55 27.76 -33.84
N GLY A 435 -10.95 27.33 -35.03
CA GLY A 435 -11.28 28.17 -36.16
C GLY A 435 -12.42 29.07 -35.77
N SER A 436 -12.08 30.27 -35.32
CA SER A 436 -12.91 31.46 -35.44
C SER A 436 -13.25 31.63 -36.92
N LYS A 437 -14.46 31.21 -37.32
CA LYS A 437 -15.11 31.61 -38.56
C LYS A 437 -16.60 31.26 -38.48
N HIS A 438 -17.41 32.28 -38.80
CA HIS A 438 -18.85 32.27 -39.11
C HIS A 438 -19.80 32.68 -37.97
N GLY A 439 -20.17 33.97 -37.98
CA GLY A 439 -21.54 34.36 -37.66
C GLY A 439 -22.55 33.70 -38.62
N PRO A 440 -23.87 33.90 -38.44
CA PRO A 440 -24.45 35.15 -38.95
C PRO A 440 -25.74 35.65 -38.28
N LYS A 441 -26.14 36.85 -38.72
CA LYS A 441 -27.52 37.36 -38.91
C LYS A 441 -28.34 37.85 -37.70
N LYS A 442 -28.29 39.18 -37.57
CA LYS A 442 -29.41 40.07 -37.29
C LYS A 442 -30.67 39.75 -38.13
N GLY A 443 -31.84 39.83 -37.49
CA GLY A 443 -33.18 40.00 -38.07
C GLY A 443 -34.20 39.91 -36.92
N LYS A 444 -34.74 40.99 -36.35
CA LYS A 444 -35.67 42.03 -36.86
C LYS A 444 -37.14 41.53 -36.90
N SER A 445 -37.90 41.99 -35.89
CA SER A 445 -39.30 42.46 -35.93
C SER A 445 -40.48 41.51 -36.18
N GLY A 446 -41.61 41.83 -35.50
CA GLY A 446 -42.98 41.36 -35.73
C GLY A 446 -43.47 40.48 -34.56
N ASP A 447 -44.37 40.86 -33.66
CA ASP A 447 -45.69 41.52 -33.76
C ASP A 447 -46.71 40.76 -34.64
N GLY A 448 -47.91 40.51 -34.09
CA GLY A 448 -49.02 39.76 -34.72
C GLY A 448 -49.39 38.48 -33.96
N ARG A 449 -50.40 38.41 -33.07
CA ARG A 449 -51.85 38.71 -33.19
C ARG A 449 -52.66 37.62 -33.94
N ILE A 450 -53.41 36.84 -33.14
CA ILE A 450 -54.79 36.31 -33.32
C ILE A 450 -55.11 35.42 -34.56
N THR A 451 -55.67 34.23 -34.29
CA THR A 451 -56.97 33.63 -34.74
C THR A 451 -56.80 32.12 -34.95
N LYS A 452 -57.52 31.21 -34.26
CA LYS A 452 -58.95 30.84 -34.25
C LYS A 452 -59.43 30.14 -35.54
N LYS A 453 -60.16 29.04 -35.31
CA LYS A 453 -60.94 28.17 -36.24
C LYS A 453 -60.11 27.15 -37.02
N GLY A 454 -60.47 25.86 -37.09
CA GLY A 454 -61.73 25.18 -36.77
C GLY A 454 -62.28 24.50 -38.04
N GLY A 455 -62.70 23.24 -37.91
CA GLY A 455 -63.45 22.51 -38.94
C GLY A 455 -63.10 21.02 -38.95
N LYS A 456 -63.91 20.15 -38.33
CA LYS A 456 -65.02 19.35 -38.91
C LYS A 456 -64.49 18.10 -39.65
N ALA A 457 -65.03 16.88 -39.58
CA ALA A 457 -66.35 16.33 -39.25
C ALA A 457 -66.15 14.85 -38.81
N GLN A 458 -66.92 14.28 -37.86
CA GLN A 458 -68.20 13.54 -38.08
C GLN A 458 -68.06 12.42 -39.15
N ARG A 459 -68.50 11.16 -38.99
CA ARG A 459 -69.50 10.52 -38.11
C ARG A 459 -69.40 9.00 -38.35
N ARG A 460 -69.60 8.17 -37.32
CA ARG A 460 -70.10 6.78 -37.48
C ARG A 460 -71.07 6.47 -36.34
N ARG A 461 -72.35 6.64 -36.68
CA ARG A 461 -73.63 6.09 -36.18
C ARG A 461 -74.70 7.17 -36.14
#